data_AF-A0ABD1W8A0-F1
#
_entry.id   AF-A0ABD1W8A0-F1
#
_cell.length_a   1.000
_cell.length_b   1.000
_cell.length_c   1.000
_cell.angle_alpha   90.00
_cell.angle_beta   90.00
_cell.angle_gamma   90.00
#
_symmetry.space_group_name_H-M   'P 1'
#
loop_
_entity.id
_entity.type
_entity.pdbx_description
1 polymer ?
#
loop_
_entity_poly.entity_id
_entity_poly.type
_entity_poly.pdbx_seq_one_letter_code
_entity_poly.pdbx_strand_id
1 'polypeptide(L)'
;MSQFNLTTTTSDGTTHLTTQANLTLSAKNPNKKVIFYYEPMSIIVSSNQVTISSGSFTNFTNSPDTIFIIHTTTGLNFQLLDGDESNSLKSDLKKKNGIPLQIVVDTMVGVKMEKLKTKKIGIRVKCDGIHGSVQKAKIPALANTSDAKCKGSSIGTGGESNPDSGPLVGGQGVAVHQQPQDLPNLPMEPGQYPEPGAAKLRD
;
A
#
# COMPACT_ATOMS: atom_id res chain seq x y z
N MET A 1 14.48 -0.80 -8.38
CA MET A 1 13.86 -1.96 -9.05
C MET A 1 13.48 -2.95 -7.96
N SER A 2 12.35 -3.63 -8.08
CA SER A 2 12.01 -4.72 -7.16
C SER A 2 12.87 -5.96 -7.46
N GLN A 3 13.26 -6.68 -6.41
CA GLN A 3 14.09 -7.89 -6.48
C GLN A 3 13.48 -8.96 -5.57
N PHE A 4 13.48 -10.20 -6.03
CA PHE A 4 13.12 -11.36 -5.23
C PHE A 4 13.94 -12.54 -5.73
N ASN A 5 14.91 -12.97 -4.93
CA ASN A 5 15.80 -14.07 -5.25
C ASN A 5 15.84 -15.03 -4.08
N LEU A 6 15.56 -16.30 -4.36
CA LEU A 6 15.64 -17.38 -3.39
C LEU A 6 16.68 -18.39 -3.88
N THR A 7 17.80 -18.52 -3.17
CA THR A 7 18.90 -19.41 -3.54
C THR A 7 19.10 -20.47 -2.47
N THR A 8 19.22 -21.73 -2.88
CA THR A 8 19.55 -22.83 -1.97
C THR A 8 20.95 -23.34 -2.29
N THR A 9 21.84 -23.32 -1.31
CA THR A 9 23.19 -23.87 -1.41
C THR A 9 23.12 -25.38 -1.33
N THR A 10 23.65 -26.09 -2.33
CA THR A 10 23.51 -27.56 -2.42
C THR A 10 24.36 -28.31 -1.40
N SER A 11 25.48 -27.73 -0.94
CA SER A 11 26.42 -28.39 -0.04
C SER A 11 25.92 -28.52 1.40
N ASP A 12 25.11 -27.57 1.87
CA ASP A 12 24.62 -27.51 3.25
C ASP A 12 23.09 -27.35 3.35
N GLY A 13 22.39 -27.22 2.22
CA GLY A 13 20.93 -27.08 2.17
C GLY A 13 20.40 -25.71 2.62
N THR A 14 21.28 -24.76 2.94
CA THR A 14 20.89 -23.43 3.41
C THR A 14 20.16 -22.65 2.33
N THR A 15 19.11 -21.90 2.70
CA THR A 15 18.34 -21.10 1.76
C THR A 15 18.43 -19.62 2.11
N HIS A 16 18.94 -18.83 1.16
CA HIS A 16 19.06 -17.38 1.29
C HIS A 16 17.98 -16.68 0.47
N LEU A 17 17.39 -15.65 1.08
CA LEU A 17 16.43 -14.74 0.46
C LEU A 17 17.08 -13.36 0.29
N THR A 18 17.11 -12.86 -0.94
CA THR A 18 17.52 -11.50 -1.29
C THR A 18 16.37 -10.75 -1.93
N THR A 19 15.96 -9.64 -1.34
CA THR A 19 14.68 -9.00 -1.66
C THR A 19 14.72 -7.48 -1.59
N GLN A 20 13.99 -6.83 -2.48
CA GLN A 20 13.77 -5.38 -2.49
C GLN A 20 12.40 -5.11 -3.13
N ALA A 21 11.64 -4.15 -2.62
CA ALA A 21 10.33 -3.83 -3.15
C ALA A 21 10.22 -2.34 -3.47
N ASN A 22 9.68 -2.04 -4.65
CA ASN A 22 9.14 -0.73 -4.96
C ASN A 22 7.65 -0.73 -4.58
N LEU A 23 7.22 0.22 -3.76
CA LEU A 23 5.86 0.35 -3.27
C LEU A 23 5.26 1.67 -3.72
N THR A 24 4.00 1.59 -4.16
CA THR A 24 3.13 2.75 -4.37
C THR A 24 1.95 2.61 -3.41
N LEU A 25 1.85 3.53 -2.46
CA LEU A 25 0.77 3.60 -1.49
C LEU A 25 -0.02 4.88 -1.69
N SER A 26 -1.30 4.89 -1.38
CA SER A 26 -2.14 6.10 -1.45
C SER A 26 -2.83 6.35 -0.12
N ALA A 27 -2.74 7.57 0.39
CA ALA A 27 -3.45 8.02 1.57
C ALA A 27 -4.54 8.99 1.16
N LYS A 28 -5.80 8.59 1.29
CA LYS A 28 -6.95 9.45 0.99
C LYS A 28 -7.40 10.21 2.24
N ASN A 29 -7.56 11.52 2.11
CA ASN A 29 -8.25 12.35 3.08
C ASN A 29 -9.68 12.65 2.57
N PRO A 30 -10.71 11.92 3.03
CA PRO A 30 -12.09 12.20 2.63
C PRO A 30 -12.71 13.40 3.39
N ASN A 31 -12.01 13.96 4.38
CA ASN A 31 -12.53 15.09 5.14
C ASN A 31 -12.38 16.40 4.36
N LYS A 32 -13.43 17.23 4.37
CA LYS A 32 -13.48 18.51 3.64
C LYS A 32 -12.87 19.71 4.39
N LYS A 33 -12.52 19.54 5.66
CA LYS A 33 -12.06 20.65 6.53
C LYS A 33 -10.81 20.32 7.34
N VAL A 34 -10.43 19.04 7.39
CA VAL A 34 -9.35 18.54 8.25
C VAL A 34 -8.10 18.33 7.43
N ILE A 35 -6.99 18.81 7.95
CA ILE A 35 -5.65 18.47 7.48
C ILE A 35 -5.11 17.35 8.39
N PHE A 36 -4.61 16.27 7.79
CA PHE A 36 -3.83 15.26 8.52
C PHE A 36 -2.34 15.52 8.31
N TYR A 37 -1.55 15.41 9.37
CA TYR A 37 -0.09 15.41 9.29
C TYR A 37 0.44 14.09 9.84
N TYR A 38 1.26 13.43 9.04
CA TYR A 38 1.85 12.14 9.35
C TYR A 38 3.32 12.31 9.62
N GLU A 39 3.81 11.71 10.69
CA GLU A 39 5.24 11.56 10.96
C GLU A 39 5.88 10.55 10.01
N PRO A 40 7.24 10.46 9.97
CA PRO A 40 7.89 9.40 9.22
C PRO A 40 7.29 8.05 9.57
N MET A 41 7.02 7.25 8.54
CA MET A 41 6.39 5.96 8.68
C MET A 41 7.40 4.84 8.45
N SER A 42 7.21 3.73 9.16
CA SER A 42 7.87 2.46 8.88
C SER A 42 6.94 1.57 8.07
N ILE A 43 7.51 0.82 7.13
CA ILE A 43 6.77 -0.04 6.21
C ILE A 43 7.44 -1.41 6.24
N ILE A 44 6.65 -2.45 6.47
CA ILE A 44 7.09 -3.84 6.43
C ILE A 44 6.24 -4.58 5.41
N VAL A 45 6.91 -5.29 4.51
CA VAL A 45 6.30 -6.25 3.58
C VAL A 45 6.68 -7.64 4.04
N SER A 46 5.70 -8.50 4.25
CA SER A 46 5.91 -9.88 4.72
C SER A 46 5.09 -10.88 3.90
N SER A 47 5.51 -12.14 3.94
CA SER A 47 4.76 -13.28 3.43
C SER A 47 4.76 -14.36 4.49
N ASN A 48 3.59 -14.71 5.01
CA ASN A 48 3.45 -15.58 6.18
C ASN A 48 4.31 -15.06 7.35
N GLN A 49 5.34 -15.81 7.75
CA GLN A 49 6.25 -15.46 8.85
C GLN A 49 7.55 -14.81 8.35
N VAL A 50 7.76 -14.76 7.03
CA VAL A 50 8.99 -14.27 6.40
C VAL A 50 8.87 -12.77 6.11
N THR A 51 9.85 -11.99 6.59
CA THR A 51 9.95 -10.58 6.19
C THR A 51 10.55 -10.50 4.79
N ILE A 52 9.77 -9.96 3.86
CA ILE A 52 10.19 -9.79 2.47
C ILE A 52 11.02 -8.51 2.34
N SER A 53 10.57 -7.41 2.93
CA SER A 53 11.40 -6.20 2.97
C SER A 53 10.88 -5.20 3.99
N SER A 54 11.76 -4.27 4.38
CA SER A 54 11.44 -3.15 5.24
C SER A 54 11.89 -1.82 4.62
N GLY A 55 11.11 -0.78 4.83
CA GLY A 55 11.41 0.56 4.36
C GLY A 55 10.77 1.63 5.22
N SER A 56 10.94 2.87 4.79
CA SER A 56 10.34 4.02 5.44
C SER A 56 9.90 5.05 4.40
N PHE A 57 9.04 5.96 4.81
CA PHE A 57 8.73 7.16 4.05
C PHE A 57 8.71 8.36 4.99
N THR A 58 9.11 9.52 4.48
CA THR A 58 9.22 10.76 5.26
C THR A 58 7.84 11.23 5.73
N ASN A 59 7.82 12.23 6.60
CA ASN A 59 6.56 12.88 6.95
C ASN A 59 5.88 13.49 5.71
N PHE A 60 4.57 13.66 5.80
CA PHE A 60 3.79 14.36 4.79
C PHE A 60 2.51 14.95 5.40
N THR A 61 1.93 15.90 4.68
CA THR A 61 0.64 16.51 5.03
C THR A 61 -0.39 16.13 3.98
N ASN A 62 -1.58 15.74 4.43
CA ASN A 62 -2.71 15.41 3.57
C ASN A 62 -3.82 16.45 3.75
N SER A 63 -3.93 17.34 2.77
CA SER A 63 -4.92 18.41 2.72
C SER A 63 -6.35 17.86 2.56
N PRO A 64 -7.39 18.66 2.87
CA PRO A 64 -8.77 18.25 2.67
C PRO A 64 -9.05 17.74 1.24
N ASP A 65 -9.91 16.73 1.15
CA ASP A 65 -10.38 16.13 -0.11
C ASP A 65 -9.27 15.76 -1.11
N THR A 66 -8.10 15.37 -0.59
CA THR A 66 -6.90 15.06 -1.38
C THR A 66 -6.49 13.61 -1.23
N ILE A 67 -5.80 13.08 -2.25
CA ILE A 67 -5.10 11.80 -2.19
C ILE A 67 -3.60 12.11 -2.27
N PHE A 68 -2.84 11.67 -1.27
CA PHE A 68 -1.39 11.74 -1.29
C PHE A 68 -0.81 10.40 -1.76
N ILE A 69 0.02 10.42 -2.79
CA ILE A 69 0.67 9.22 -3.33
C ILE A 69 2.09 9.13 -2.77
N ILE A 70 2.39 7.96 -2.22
CA ILE A 70 3.67 7.62 -1.59
C ILE A 70 4.38 6.64 -2.51
N HIS A 71 5.52 7.07 -3.06
CA HIS A 71 6.45 6.19 -3.75
C HIS A 71 7.64 5.93 -2.85
N THR A 72 7.92 4.66 -2.56
CA THR A 72 9.09 4.29 -1.76
C THR A 72 9.72 3.02 -2.30
N THR A 73 11.04 2.94 -2.15
CA THR A 73 11.80 1.72 -2.40
C THR A 73 12.34 1.23 -1.07
N THR A 74 12.08 -0.02 -0.74
CA THR A 74 12.60 -0.62 0.50
C THR A 74 14.10 -0.82 0.41
N GLY A 75 14.74 -0.98 1.57
CA GLY A 75 16.11 -1.47 1.62
C GLY A 75 16.24 -2.86 0.98
N LEU A 76 17.45 -3.19 0.56
CA LEU A 76 17.79 -4.55 0.17
C LEU A 76 17.85 -5.40 1.43
N ASN A 77 17.05 -6.46 1.45
CA ASN A 77 16.95 -7.41 2.55
C ASN A 77 17.69 -8.69 2.17
N PHE A 78 18.56 -9.17 3.06
CA PHE A 78 19.28 -10.43 2.96
C PHE A 78 18.98 -11.26 4.20
N GLN A 79 18.35 -12.41 4.02
CA GLN A 79 17.91 -13.25 5.12
C GLN A 79 18.30 -14.71 4.85
N LEU A 80 18.84 -15.39 5.86
CA LEU A 80 18.90 -16.85 5.88
C LEU A 80 17.57 -17.36 6.41
N LEU A 81 16.87 -18.17 5.62
CA LEU A 81 15.59 -18.76 6.00
C LEU A 81 15.81 -20.08 6.73
N ASP A 82 15.01 -20.33 7.76
CA ASP A 82 14.93 -21.66 8.34
C ASP A 82 14.19 -22.64 7.39
N GLY A 83 14.15 -23.92 7.79
CA GLY A 83 13.53 -24.98 6.99
C GLY A 83 12.04 -24.73 6.72
N ASP A 84 11.29 -24.28 7.71
CA ASP A 84 9.84 -24.08 7.61
C ASP A 84 9.52 -22.84 6.79
N GLU A 85 10.24 -21.74 7.00
CA GLU A 85 10.17 -20.52 6.20
C GLU A 85 10.50 -20.79 4.73
N SER A 86 11.61 -21.48 4.46
CA SER A 86 12.05 -21.85 3.12
C SER A 86 11.01 -22.72 2.41
N ASN A 87 10.47 -23.73 3.10
CA ASN A 87 9.45 -24.62 2.55
C ASN A 87 8.13 -23.89 2.28
N SER A 88 7.71 -23.02 3.20
CA SER A 88 6.52 -22.17 3.06
C SER A 88 6.64 -21.29 1.82
N LEU A 89 7.75 -20.55 1.69
CA LEU A 89 7.95 -19.63 0.57
C LEU A 89 8.10 -20.37 -0.77
N LYS A 90 8.81 -21.51 -0.80
CA LYS A 90 8.89 -22.39 -1.99
C LYS A 90 7.54 -22.95 -2.40
N SER A 91 6.66 -23.24 -1.45
CA SER A 91 5.29 -23.68 -1.71
C SER A 91 4.46 -22.55 -2.32
N ASP A 92 4.58 -21.34 -1.75
CA ASP A 92 3.87 -20.15 -2.23
C ASP A 92 4.29 -19.74 -3.64
N LEU A 93 5.58 -19.86 -3.98
CA LEU A 93 6.10 -19.64 -5.33
C LEU A 93 5.44 -20.55 -6.39
N LYS A 94 4.92 -21.70 -6.00
CA LYS A 94 4.24 -22.66 -6.90
C LYS A 94 2.75 -22.36 -7.03
N LYS A 95 2.18 -21.51 -6.18
CA LYS A 95 0.74 -21.17 -6.22
C LYS A 95 0.44 -20.34 -7.46
N LYS A 96 -0.71 -20.63 -8.09
CA LYS A 96 -1.18 -19.90 -9.29
C LYS A 96 -1.37 -18.41 -9.03
N ASN A 97 -1.79 -18.06 -7.82
CA ASN A 97 -2.07 -16.67 -7.45
C ASN A 97 -0.80 -15.91 -7.03
N GLY A 98 0.37 -16.56 -6.99
CA GLY A 98 1.62 -15.98 -6.53
C GLY A 98 1.79 -16.02 -5.01
N ILE A 99 2.80 -15.29 -4.53
CA ILE A 99 3.18 -15.24 -3.12
C ILE A 99 2.21 -14.31 -2.37
N PRO A 100 1.52 -14.77 -1.31
CA PRO A 100 0.68 -13.88 -0.51
C PRO A 100 1.56 -12.86 0.21
N LEU A 101 1.21 -11.58 0.09
CA LEU A 101 1.91 -10.46 0.71
C LEU A 101 1.00 -9.73 1.68
N GLN A 102 1.60 -9.28 2.77
CA GLN A 102 1.01 -8.39 3.74
C GLN A 102 1.89 -7.14 3.88
N ILE A 103 1.26 -5.97 3.88
CA ILE A 103 1.94 -4.70 4.13
C ILE A 103 1.47 -4.15 5.46
N VAL A 104 2.41 -3.85 6.36
CA VAL A 104 2.16 -3.16 7.62
C VAL A 104 2.83 -1.80 7.56
N VAL A 105 2.09 -0.75 7.91
CA VAL A 105 2.57 0.63 7.95
C VAL A 105 2.29 1.20 9.34
N ASP A 106 3.34 1.61 10.03
CA ASP A 106 3.23 2.29 11.33
C ASP A 106 3.67 3.74 11.20
N THR A 107 2.88 4.66 11.75
CA THR A 107 3.17 6.10 11.77
C THR A 107 2.45 6.78 12.95
N MET A 108 2.80 8.03 13.21
CA MET A 108 2.02 8.91 14.07
C MET A 108 1.24 9.89 13.21
N VAL A 109 -0.07 10.00 13.44
CA VAL A 109 -0.94 10.95 12.75
C VAL A 109 -1.45 11.99 13.73
N GLY A 110 -1.51 13.24 13.31
CA GLY A 110 -2.28 14.26 13.98
C GLY A 110 -3.20 15.01 13.04
N VAL A 111 -4.17 15.68 13.64
CA VAL A 111 -5.24 16.41 12.98
C VAL A 111 -5.10 17.90 13.24
N LYS A 112 -5.17 18.71 12.18
CA LYS A 112 -5.28 20.16 12.24
C LYS A 112 -6.60 20.59 11.62
N MET A 113 -7.35 21.42 12.34
CA MET A 113 -8.54 22.11 11.86
C MET A 113 -8.37 23.59 12.18
N GLU A 114 -8.33 24.44 11.16
CA GLU A 114 -8.02 25.86 11.29
C GLU A 114 -6.73 26.12 12.10
N LYS A 115 -6.84 26.80 13.25
CA LYS A 115 -5.72 27.09 14.17
C LYS A 115 -5.52 26.00 15.24
N LEU A 116 -6.46 25.06 15.38
CA LEU A 116 -6.40 24.00 16.38
C LEU A 116 -5.61 22.79 15.85
N LYS A 117 -4.60 22.35 16.61
CA LYS A 117 -3.83 21.13 16.36
C LYS A 117 -4.05 20.14 17.50
N THR A 118 -4.23 18.87 17.16
CA THR A 118 -4.40 17.78 18.13
C THR A 118 -3.05 17.16 18.51
N LYS A 119 -3.03 16.42 19.63
CA LYS A 119 -1.91 15.51 19.91
C LYS A 119 -1.86 14.43 18.84
N LYS A 120 -0.65 13.99 18.50
CA LYS A 120 -0.45 12.87 17.58
C LYS A 120 -0.81 11.56 18.26
N ILE A 121 -1.39 10.64 17.50
CA ILE A 121 -1.66 9.27 17.93
C ILE A 121 -0.90 8.30 17.03
N GLY A 122 -0.40 7.20 17.60
CA GLY A 122 0.18 6.11 16.84
C GLY A 122 -0.92 5.33 16.12
N ILE A 123 -0.70 5.02 14.84
CA ILE A 123 -1.57 4.16 14.04
C ILE A 123 -0.78 3.08 13.34
N ARG A 124 -1.41 1.92 13.17
CA ARG A 124 -0.96 0.79 12.36
C ARG A 124 -1.98 0.56 11.26
N VAL A 125 -1.53 0.51 10.01
CA VAL A 125 -2.34 0.06 8.88
C VAL A 125 -1.83 -1.29 8.43
N LYS A 126 -2.73 -2.27 8.33
CA LYS A 126 -2.43 -3.62 7.86
C LYS A 126 -3.22 -3.90 6.59
N CYS A 127 -2.52 -4.20 5.51
CA CYS A 127 -3.08 -4.55 4.21
C CYS A 127 -2.82 -6.02 3.89
N ASP A 128 -3.91 -6.77 3.68
CA ASP A 128 -3.89 -8.19 3.28
C ASP A 128 -4.52 -8.37 1.89
N GLY A 129 -4.45 -9.57 1.32
CA GLY A 129 -5.04 -9.89 0.01
C GLY A 129 -4.19 -9.48 -1.19
N ILE A 130 -2.96 -9.03 -0.95
CA ILE A 130 -1.98 -8.69 -1.99
C ILE A 130 -1.25 -9.97 -2.39
N HIS A 131 -0.99 -10.16 -3.67
CA HIS A 131 -0.22 -11.31 -4.13
C HIS A 131 0.91 -10.89 -5.07
N GLY A 132 2.15 -11.19 -4.71
CA GLY A 132 3.32 -10.97 -5.55
C GLY A 132 3.36 -11.98 -6.71
N SER A 133 3.48 -11.49 -7.94
CA SER A 133 3.76 -12.35 -9.09
C SER A 133 5.26 -12.62 -9.20
N VAL A 134 5.61 -13.86 -9.52
CA VAL A 134 6.98 -14.24 -9.89
C VAL A 134 7.04 -14.23 -11.40
N GLN A 135 7.98 -13.49 -11.98
CA GLN A 135 8.05 -13.34 -13.44
C GLN A 135 8.22 -14.70 -14.12
N LYS A 136 7.33 -15.02 -15.07
CA LYS A 136 7.51 -16.12 -16.03
C LYS A 136 8.10 -15.65 -17.37
N ALA A 137 8.31 -14.33 -17.57
CA ALA A 137 8.79 -13.72 -18.81
C ALA A 137 9.44 -12.34 -18.56
N LYS A 138 9.92 -11.63 -19.61
CA LYS A 138 10.58 -10.30 -19.57
C LYS A 138 9.67 -9.13 -19.12
N ILE A 139 8.58 -9.38 -18.39
CA ILE A 139 7.67 -8.36 -17.89
C ILE A 139 8.01 -8.11 -16.42
N PRO A 140 8.18 -6.84 -15.98
CA PRO A 140 8.39 -6.53 -14.58
C PRO A 140 7.33 -7.18 -13.68
N ALA A 141 7.79 -7.88 -12.65
CA ALA A 141 6.92 -8.48 -11.64
C ALA A 141 6.05 -7.40 -11.03
N LEU A 142 4.74 -7.61 -11.10
CA LEU A 142 3.75 -6.70 -10.57
C LEU A 142 2.81 -7.46 -9.63
N ALA A 143 2.64 -6.94 -8.42
CA ALA A 143 1.74 -7.55 -7.46
C ALA A 143 0.28 -7.35 -7.88
N ASN A 144 -0.53 -8.38 -7.71
CA ASN A 144 -1.98 -8.26 -7.77
C ASN A 144 -2.50 -7.65 -6.47
N THR A 145 -3.27 -6.57 -6.59
CA THR A 145 -3.89 -5.84 -5.48
C THR A 145 -5.42 -5.72 -5.60
N SER A 146 -6.06 -6.44 -6.54
CA SER A 146 -7.51 -6.38 -6.75
C SER A 146 -8.31 -6.72 -5.48
N ASP A 147 -7.77 -7.64 -4.68
CA ASP A 147 -8.38 -8.12 -3.44
C ASP A 147 -7.79 -7.47 -2.18
N ALA A 148 -6.95 -6.44 -2.35
CA ALA A 148 -6.27 -5.80 -1.24
C ALA A 148 -7.26 -5.13 -0.28
N LYS A 149 -7.17 -5.46 1.00
CA LYS A 149 -8.00 -4.89 2.08
C LYS A 149 -7.11 -4.36 3.18
N CYS A 150 -7.27 -3.07 3.49
CA CYS A 150 -6.46 -2.38 4.48
C CYS A 150 -7.30 -1.98 5.70
N LYS A 151 -6.78 -2.27 6.89
CA LYS A 151 -7.41 -1.99 8.18
C LYS A 151 -6.48 -1.16 9.05
N GLY A 152 -7.00 -0.09 9.63
CA GLY A 152 -6.27 0.76 10.58
C GLY A 152 -6.60 0.40 12.04
N SER A 153 -5.63 0.52 12.94
CA SER A 153 -5.79 0.46 14.38
C SER A 153 -4.90 1.48 15.09
N SER A 154 -5.28 1.91 16.30
CA SER A 154 -4.40 2.71 17.15
C SER A 154 -3.31 1.83 17.76
N ILE A 155 -2.10 2.38 17.87
CA ILE A 155 -1.00 1.75 18.62
C ILE A 155 -0.83 2.58 19.89
N GLY A 156 -1.12 1.98 21.04
CA GLY A 156 -0.98 2.66 22.33
C GLY A 156 0.48 3.05 22.58
N THR A 157 0.73 4.33 22.84
CA THR A 157 1.92 4.76 23.58
C THR A 157 1.62 4.50 25.05
N GLY A 158 2.33 3.58 25.71
CA GLY A 158 2.05 3.10 27.08
C GLY A 158 1.39 4.15 27.98
N GLY A 159 0.13 3.88 28.34
CA GLY A 159 -0.75 4.72 29.15
C GLY A 159 -2.19 4.29 28.90
N GLU A 160 -2.72 3.49 29.82
CA GLU A 160 -4.11 3.02 29.98
C GLU A 160 -5.00 2.94 28.73
N SER A 161 -5.34 1.71 28.32
CA SER A 161 -6.39 1.45 27.34
C SER A 161 -7.73 1.97 27.86
N ASN A 162 -8.19 3.10 27.34
CA ASN A 162 -9.57 3.53 27.50
C ASN A 162 -10.45 2.75 26.49
N PRO A 163 -11.39 1.90 26.94
CA PRO A 163 -12.22 1.08 26.05
C PRO A 163 -13.22 1.88 25.20
N ASP A 164 -13.27 3.21 25.35
CA ASP A 164 -14.22 4.09 24.67
C ASP A 164 -13.68 4.72 23.36
N SER A 165 -12.53 4.27 22.86
CA SER A 165 -12.11 4.61 21.49
C SER A 165 -12.90 3.76 20.49
N GLY A 166 -14.09 4.25 20.14
CA GLY A 166 -14.90 3.69 19.06
C GLY A 166 -14.10 3.50 17.76
N PRO A 167 -14.56 2.62 16.85
CA PRO A 167 -13.87 2.39 15.58
C PRO A 167 -13.65 3.73 14.87
N LEU A 168 -12.47 3.91 14.24
CA LEU A 168 -12.28 4.98 13.28
C LEU A 168 -13.24 4.72 12.11
N VAL A 169 -14.46 5.26 12.22
CA VAL A 169 -15.55 5.10 11.26
C VAL A 169 -15.13 5.75 9.95
N GLY A 170 -15.07 4.94 8.89
CA GLY A 170 -15.13 5.40 7.51
C GLY A 170 -13.77 5.58 6.81
N GLY A 171 -13.28 4.49 6.18
CA GLY A 171 -12.53 4.59 4.93
C GLY A 171 -11.12 5.18 4.96
N GLN A 172 -10.44 5.19 6.11
CA GLN A 172 -9.01 5.54 6.18
C GLN A 172 -8.15 4.33 5.79
N GLY A 173 -8.24 3.94 4.53
CA GLY A 173 -7.38 2.90 3.94
C GLY A 173 -6.19 3.55 3.28
N VAL A 174 -4.97 3.11 3.62
CA VAL A 174 -3.86 3.20 2.68
C VAL A 174 -4.22 2.27 1.53
N ALA A 175 -4.67 2.77 0.39
CA ALA A 175 -4.98 1.90 -0.75
C ALA A 175 -3.70 1.65 -1.55
N VAL A 176 -3.41 0.39 -1.87
CA VAL A 176 -2.33 0.01 -2.79
C VAL A 176 -2.90 0.10 -4.21
N HIS A 177 -2.79 1.28 -4.82
CA HIS A 177 -3.26 1.47 -6.18
C HIS A 177 -2.14 1.20 -7.18
N GLN A 178 -2.51 0.50 -8.25
CA GLN A 178 -1.68 0.20 -9.40
C GLN A 178 -2.04 1.17 -10.51
N GLN A 179 -1.04 1.81 -11.12
CA GLN A 179 -1.22 2.50 -12.38
C GLN A 179 -1.28 1.44 -13.49
N PRO A 180 -2.36 1.36 -14.27
CA PRO A 180 -2.33 0.66 -15.55
C PRO A 180 -1.43 1.46 -16.50
N GLN A 181 -0.36 0.84 -16.99
CA GLN A 181 0.32 1.35 -18.17
C GLN A 181 -0.45 0.84 -19.39
N ASP A 182 -1.28 1.71 -19.98
CA ASP A 182 -1.57 1.70 -21.42
C ASP A 182 -1.95 3.13 -21.81
N LEU A 183 -1.06 3.77 -22.58
CA LEU A 183 -1.40 4.93 -23.40
C LEU A 183 -1.60 4.41 -24.82
N PRO A 184 -2.59 4.93 -25.56
CA PRO A 184 -2.23 5.50 -26.85
C PRO A 184 -2.61 6.98 -26.88
N ASN A 185 -1.65 7.81 -27.28
CA ASN A 185 -1.93 9.12 -27.84
C ASN A 185 -2.87 8.93 -29.04
N LEU A 186 -4.03 9.57 -29.01
CA LEU A 186 -4.75 9.98 -30.21
C LEU A 186 -5.12 11.46 -30.09
N PRO A 187 -5.04 12.24 -31.18
CA PRO A 187 -5.19 13.68 -31.18
C PRO A 187 -6.65 14.08 -30.96
N MET A 188 -6.88 15.14 -30.18
CA MET A 188 -8.19 15.78 -30.07
C MET A 188 -8.37 16.74 -31.25
N GLU A 189 -9.32 16.47 -32.14
CA GLU A 189 -9.88 17.45 -33.07
C GLU A 189 -11.08 18.20 -32.41
N PRO A 190 -11.31 19.48 -32.74
CA PRO A 190 -12.29 20.33 -32.06
C PRO A 190 -13.68 20.29 -32.73
N GLY A 191 -14.75 20.32 -31.92
CA GLY A 191 -16.02 20.92 -32.35
C GLY A 191 -17.29 20.07 -32.40
N GLN A 192 -17.60 19.27 -31.39
CA GLN A 192 -18.94 18.67 -31.27
C GLN A 192 -19.76 19.32 -30.15
N TYR A 193 -20.27 20.53 -30.42
CA TYR A 193 -21.46 21.08 -29.75
C TYR A 193 -22.72 20.40 -30.32
N PRO A 194 -23.74 20.07 -29.51
CA PRO A 194 -25.07 19.80 -30.03
C PRO A 194 -25.98 21.03 -29.84
N GLU A 195 -26.54 21.55 -30.94
CA GLU A 195 -27.70 22.47 -31.01
C GLU A 195 -28.32 22.28 -32.42
N PRO A 196 -29.59 22.66 -32.70
CA PRO A 196 -30.82 22.49 -31.91
C PRO A 196 -32.04 22.08 -32.78
N GLY A 197 -33.19 21.83 -32.13
CA GLY A 197 -34.53 21.92 -32.73
C GLY A 197 -35.50 20.87 -32.19
N ALA A 198 -36.78 21.15 -31.93
CA ALA A 198 -37.56 22.38 -31.93
C ALA A 198 -38.83 22.11 -31.09
N ALA A 199 -39.47 23.19 -30.64
CA ALA A 199 -40.60 23.27 -29.71
C ALA A 199 -41.90 22.53 -30.10
N LYS A 200 -42.73 22.24 -29.08
CA LYS A 200 -44.18 22.57 -29.17
C LYS A 200 -44.85 22.76 -27.81
N LEU A 201 -45.51 23.92 -27.67
CA LEU A 201 -46.46 24.32 -26.64
C LEU A 201 -47.75 23.46 -26.63
N ARG A 202 -48.43 23.44 -25.48
CA ARG A 202 -49.89 23.61 -25.21
C ARG A 202 -50.08 23.47 -23.69
N ASP A 203 -50.80 24.30 -22.94
CA ASP A 203 -51.54 25.55 -23.16
C ASP A 203 -51.32 26.44 -21.91
#